data_AF-A0A317J2T4-F1
#
_entry.id   AF-A0A317J2T4-F1
#
_cell.length_a   1.000
_cell.length_b   1.000
_cell.length_c   1.000
_cell.angle_alpha   90.00
_cell.angle_beta   90.00
_cell.angle_gamma   90.00
#
_symmetry.space_group_name_H-M   'P 1'
#
loop_
_entity.id
_entity.type
_entity.pdbx_description
1 polymer ?
#
loop_
_entity_poly.entity_id
_entity_poly.type
_entity_poly.pdbx_seq_one_letter_code
_entity_poly.pdbx_strand_id
1 'polypeptide(L)'
;MGDAYCVIAMERNTKLILNFALGRRTTETTQVFIEGLRAATAPHHFQISCDGFQPYVPAISDTLGDRCDFAQVIKNYAQTDVEGQRKYSPAEVTSLEKKAILGDPDIKRACTSYIERQNLTNRMQMRRLTVWALGDFLGP
;
A
#
# COMPACT_ATOMS: atom_id res chain seq x y z
N MET A 1 2.59 23.86 -2.22
CA MET A 1 1.94 22.86 -1.35
C MET A 1 1.94 21.54 -2.10
N GLY A 2 2.52 20.48 -1.53
CA GLY A 2 2.72 19.22 -2.23
C GLY A 2 2.27 18.07 -1.35
N ASP A 3 1.46 17.19 -1.91
CA ASP A 3 1.07 15.95 -1.25
C ASP A 3 2.28 15.01 -1.26
N ALA A 4 2.71 14.61 -0.07
CA ALA A 4 3.81 13.68 0.13
C ALA A 4 3.25 12.34 0.59
N TYR A 5 3.39 11.33 -0.26
CA TYR A 5 2.98 9.96 -0.01
C TYR A 5 4.17 9.18 0.56
N CYS A 6 3.95 8.59 1.74
CA CYS A 6 4.90 7.67 2.36
C CYS A 6 4.51 6.23 2.02
N VAL A 7 5.34 5.55 1.24
CA VAL A 7 5.20 4.14 0.90
C VAL A 7 6.18 3.35 1.74
N ILE A 8 5.73 2.24 2.35
CA ILE A 8 6.54 1.42 3.26
C ILE A 8 6.38 -0.05 2.86
N ALA A 9 7.51 -0.75 2.75
CA ALA A 9 7.55 -2.22 2.64
C ALA A 9 7.93 -2.81 4.00
N MET A 10 7.08 -3.70 4.51
CA MET A 10 7.27 -4.37 5.80
C MET A 10 7.19 -5.89 5.63
N GLU A 11 8.13 -6.60 6.23
CA GLU A 11 8.10 -8.06 6.32
C GLU A 11 7.13 -8.51 7.43
N ARG A 12 6.35 -9.56 7.14
CA ARG A 12 5.22 -9.98 7.97
C ARG A 12 5.63 -10.51 9.35
N ASN A 13 6.65 -11.35 9.44
CA ASN A 13 6.93 -12.12 10.65
C ASN A 13 7.75 -11.31 11.66
N THR A 14 8.83 -10.68 11.19
CA THR A 14 9.79 -9.89 11.96
C THR A 14 9.37 -8.45 12.14
N LYS A 15 8.42 -7.95 11.34
CA LYS A 15 8.02 -6.53 11.25
C LYS A 15 9.15 -5.60 10.81
N LEU A 16 10.20 -6.15 10.18
CA LEU A 16 11.27 -5.35 9.62
C LEU A 16 10.75 -4.47 8.49
N ILE A 17 11.09 -3.18 8.52
CA ILE A 17 10.87 -2.27 7.40
C ILE A 17 12.03 -2.47 6.43
N LEU A 18 11.72 -3.03 5.25
CA LEU A 18 12.71 -3.36 4.23
C LEU A 18 13.08 -2.14 3.38
N ASN A 19 12.09 -1.31 3.07
CA ASN A 19 12.29 -0.07 2.33
C ASN A 19 11.16 0.92 2.65
N PHE A 20 11.43 2.22 2.46
CA PHE A 20 10.41 3.26 2.44
C PHE A 20 10.75 4.32 1.40
N ALA A 21 9.74 4.95 0.83
CA ALA A 21 9.89 6.09 -0.07
C ALA A 21 8.91 7.20 0.33
N LEU A 22 9.39 8.44 0.31
CA LEU A 22 8.58 9.62 0.53
C LEU A 22 8.63 10.47 -0.74
N GLY A 23 7.48 10.65 -1.40
CA GLY A 23 7.45 11.37 -2.67
C GLY A 23 6.03 11.60 -3.16
N ARG A 24 5.89 12.01 -4.42
CA ARG A 24 4.58 12.12 -5.05
C ARG A 24 4.07 10.71 -5.40
N ARG A 25 2.75 10.55 -5.49
CA ARG A 25 2.11 9.30 -5.94
C ARG A 25 2.26 9.15 -7.46
N THR A 26 3.47 8.88 -7.92
CA THR A 26 3.82 8.73 -9.34
C THR A 26 4.50 7.39 -9.61
N THR A 27 4.53 7.01 -10.89
CA THR A 27 5.16 5.77 -11.35
C THR A 27 6.66 5.76 -11.07
N GLU A 28 7.34 6.89 -11.26
CA GLU A 28 8.79 7.00 -11.06
C GLU A 28 9.17 6.76 -9.59
N THR A 29 8.41 7.36 -8.66
CA THR A 29 8.60 7.14 -7.22
C THR A 29 8.38 5.66 -6.86
N THR A 30 7.41 5.02 -7.51
CA THR A 30 7.10 3.60 -7.30
C THR A 30 8.22 2.70 -7.81
N GLN A 31 8.79 2.98 -8.98
CA GLN A 31 9.90 2.22 -9.53
C GLN A 31 11.13 2.27 -8.61
N VAL A 32 11.56 3.47 -8.20
CA VAL A 32 12.70 3.64 -7.28
C VAL A 32 12.47 2.89 -5.97
N PHE A 33 11.24 2.91 -5.46
CA PHE A 33 10.88 2.16 -4.25
C PHE A 33 10.99 0.64 -4.45
N ILE A 34 10.52 0.09 -5.56
CA ILE A 34 10.61 -1.35 -5.84
C ILE A 34 12.05 -1.79 -6.13
N GLU A 35 12.85 -0.96 -6.80
CA GLU A 35 14.28 -1.20 -7.00
C GLU A 35 15.04 -1.27 -5.66
N GLY A 36 14.77 -0.32 -4.76
CA GLY A 36 15.31 -0.36 -3.40
C GLY A 36 14.86 -1.60 -2.62
N LEU A 37 13.61 -2.04 -2.83
CA LEU A 37 13.11 -3.29 -2.24
C LEU A 37 13.84 -4.52 -2.80
N ARG A 38 14.17 -4.54 -4.10
CA ARG A 38 14.98 -5.60 -4.71
C ARG A 38 16.37 -5.67 -4.09
N ALA A 39 17.01 -4.53 -3.85
CA ALA A 39 18.31 -4.46 -3.20
C ALA A 39 18.26 -4.93 -1.73
N ALA A 40 17.16 -4.64 -1.02
CA ALA A 40 16.97 -5.03 0.38
C ALA A 40 16.51 -6.49 0.58
N THR A 41 16.10 -7.18 -0.48
CA THR A 41 15.58 -8.56 -0.43
C THR A 41 16.59 -9.56 -1.01
N ALA A 42 16.82 -10.65 -0.28
CA ALA A 42 17.66 -11.74 -0.76
C ALA A 42 17.04 -12.43 -2.00
N PRO A 43 17.84 -13.09 -2.85
CA PRO A 43 17.39 -13.69 -4.11
C PRO A 43 16.59 -14.99 -3.93
N HIS A 44 15.81 -15.11 -2.86
CA HIS A 44 14.88 -16.22 -2.64
C HIS A 44 13.47 -15.84 -3.11
N HIS A 45 12.62 -16.84 -3.25
CA HIS A 45 11.23 -16.63 -3.64
C HIS A 45 10.40 -16.10 -2.46
N PHE A 46 9.58 -15.07 -2.69
CA PHE A 46 8.69 -14.53 -1.65
C PHE A 46 7.39 -13.96 -2.24
N GLN A 47 6.38 -13.79 -1.38
CA GLN A 47 5.10 -13.21 -1.78
C GLN A 47 5.01 -11.74 -1.37
N ILE A 48 4.52 -10.90 -2.29
CA ILE A 48 4.21 -9.48 -2.07
C ILE A 48 2.69 -9.30 -2.04
N SER A 49 2.22 -8.42 -1.15
CA SER A 49 0.82 -7.99 -1.10
C SER A 49 0.74 -6.47 -1.03
N CYS A 50 0.07 -5.86 -2.00
CA CYS A 50 -0.12 -4.40 -2.07
C CYS A 50 -1.61 -4.03 -2.16
N ASP A 51 -1.90 -2.74 -2.08
CA ASP A 51 -3.22 -2.22 -2.38
C ASP A 51 -3.45 -2.13 -3.91
N GLY A 52 -4.61 -1.61 -4.31
CA GLY A 52 -5.02 -1.48 -5.71
C GLY A 52 -4.31 -0.41 -6.54
N PHE A 53 -3.14 0.10 -6.11
CA PHE A 53 -2.48 1.20 -6.79
C PHE A 53 -1.81 0.74 -8.09
N GLN A 54 -2.33 1.25 -9.22
CA GLN A 54 -1.99 0.78 -10.57
C GLN A 54 -0.48 0.71 -10.88
N PRO A 55 0.36 1.68 -10.49
CA PRO A 55 1.81 1.62 -10.78
C PRO A 55 2.57 0.47 -10.13
N TYR A 56 2.03 -0.20 -9.09
CA TYR A 56 2.69 -1.36 -8.51
C TYR A 56 2.76 -2.55 -9.46
N VAL A 57 1.76 -2.72 -10.33
CA VAL A 57 1.69 -3.86 -11.26
C VAL A 57 2.91 -3.88 -12.19
N PRO A 58 3.18 -2.84 -13.00
CA PRO A 58 4.36 -2.84 -13.87
C PRO A 58 5.65 -2.81 -13.04
N ALA A 59 5.75 -2.00 -11.98
CA ALA A 59 6.99 -1.87 -11.21
C ALA A 59 7.45 -3.20 -10.58
N ILE A 60 6.52 -3.96 -10.00
CA ILE A 60 6.81 -5.27 -9.39
C ILE A 60 7.07 -6.32 -10.47
N SER A 61 6.26 -6.36 -11.52
CA SER A 61 6.43 -7.32 -12.62
C SER A 61 7.81 -7.17 -13.28
N ASP A 62 8.22 -5.93 -13.56
CA ASP A 62 9.48 -5.65 -14.26
C ASP A 62 10.71 -5.89 -13.36
N THR A 63 10.60 -5.55 -12.07
CA THR A 63 11.76 -5.55 -11.17
C THR A 63 11.89 -6.82 -10.34
N LEU A 64 10.80 -7.45 -9.95
CA LEU A 64 10.78 -8.58 -9.01
C LEU A 64 10.06 -9.82 -9.57
N GLY A 65 9.58 -9.77 -10.80
CA GLY A 65 8.80 -10.85 -11.38
C GLY A 65 9.55 -12.16 -11.58
N ASP A 66 10.87 -12.15 -11.48
CA ASP A 66 11.72 -13.34 -11.50
C ASP A 66 11.69 -14.14 -10.20
N ARG A 67 11.22 -13.55 -9.09
CA ARG A 67 11.35 -14.15 -7.75
C ARG A 67 10.21 -13.82 -6.79
N CYS A 68 9.10 -13.28 -7.27
CA CYS A 68 7.96 -12.99 -6.40
C CYS A 68 6.62 -13.43 -6.97
N ASP A 69 5.75 -13.87 -6.05
CA ASP A 69 4.32 -13.92 -6.29
C ASP A 69 3.68 -12.62 -5.83
N PHE A 70 2.79 -12.05 -6.62
CA PHE A 70 2.18 -10.75 -6.32
C PHE A 70 0.65 -10.83 -6.28
N ALA A 71 0.09 -10.38 -5.16
CA ALA A 71 -1.35 -10.19 -5.01
C ALA A 71 -1.69 -8.74 -4.65
N GLN A 72 -2.79 -8.23 -5.21
CA GLN A 72 -3.41 -6.97 -4.81
C GLN A 72 -4.62 -7.21 -3.92
N VAL A 73 -4.78 -6.38 -2.90
CA VAL A 73 -5.94 -6.34 -2.02
C VAL A 73 -6.63 -4.99 -2.20
N ILE A 74 -7.79 -5.02 -2.85
CA ILE A 74 -8.59 -3.86 -3.17
C ILE A 74 -9.72 -3.76 -2.15
N LYS A 75 -9.79 -2.65 -1.42
CA LYS A 75 -10.88 -2.36 -0.50
C LYS A 75 -11.86 -1.41 -1.17
N ASN A 76 -13.08 -1.88 -1.39
CA ASN A 76 -14.17 -1.06 -1.91
C ASN A 76 -14.93 -0.47 -0.71
N TYR A 77 -15.04 0.85 -0.67
CA TYR A 77 -15.78 1.57 0.36
C TYR A 77 -17.15 1.99 -0.19
N ALA A 78 -18.19 1.94 0.65
CA ALA A 78 -19.50 2.44 0.28
C ALA A 78 -19.41 3.96 0.09
N GLN A 79 -19.85 4.46 -1.05
CA GLN A 79 -20.11 5.88 -1.23
C GLN A 79 -21.31 6.22 -0.32
N THR A 80 -21.04 6.86 0.81
CA THR A 80 -22.09 7.22 1.76
C THR A 80 -22.72 8.53 1.28
N ASP A 81 -23.64 8.44 0.32
CA ASP A 81 -24.51 9.56 -0.06
C ASP A 81 -25.52 9.80 1.07
N VAL A 82 -25.10 10.50 2.12
CA VAL A 82 -26.05 11.11 3.07
C VAL A 82 -25.54 12.50 3.43
N GLU A 83 -26.17 13.49 2.80
CA GLU A 83 -26.13 14.89 3.21
C GLU A 83 -26.26 15.00 4.74
N GLY A 84 -25.22 15.51 5.39
CA GLY A 84 -25.41 16.29 6.60
C GLY A 84 -24.67 15.88 7.88
N GLN A 85 -24.37 14.62 8.19
CA GLN A 85 -23.88 14.30 9.55
C GLN A 85 -22.99 13.06 9.69
N ARG A 86 -21.75 13.05 9.18
CA ARG A 86 -20.70 12.11 9.64
C ARG A 86 -19.31 12.71 9.51
N LYS A 87 -18.95 13.71 10.32
CA LYS A 87 -17.62 14.36 10.25
C LYS A 87 -16.45 13.48 10.72
N TYR A 88 -16.69 12.26 11.23
CA TYR A 88 -15.63 11.40 11.78
C TYR A 88 -15.85 9.88 11.70
N SER A 89 -16.89 9.40 11.00
CA SER A 89 -17.11 7.95 10.87
C SER A 89 -16.42 7.44 9.60
N PRO A 90 -15.53 6.43 9.69
CA PRO A 90 -14.95 5.81 8.50
C PRO A 90 -16.04 5.29 7.58
N ALA A 91 -15.87 5.43 6.26
CA ALA A 91 -16.75 4.79 5.30
C ALA A 91 -16.78 3.27 5.56
N GLU A 92 -17.97 2.67 5.58
CA GLU A 92 -18.09 1.23 5.76
C GLU A 92 -17.43 0.53 4.56
N VAL A 93 -16.55 -0.44 4.86
CA VAL A 93 -15.92 -1.28 3.83
C VAL A 93 -16.99 -2.23 3.30
N THR A 94 -17.44 -1.98 2.07
CA THR A 94 -18.50 -2.78 1.42
C THR A 94 -17.98 -4.14 0.98
N SER A 95 -16.76 -4.17 0.44
CA SER A 95 -16.15 -5.43 0.00
C SER A 95 -14.63 -5.35 -0.01
N LEU A 96 -14.02 -6.51 0.16
CA LEU A 96 -12.58 -6.70 0.02
C LEU A 96 -12.37 -7.70 -1.12
N GLU A 97 -11.74 -7.24 -2.19
CA GLU A 97 -11.40 -8.05 -3.35
C GLU A 97 -9.90 -8.34 -3.32
N LYS A 98 -9.51 -9.60 -3.53
CA LYS A 98 -8.10 -10.00 -3.65
C LYS A 98 -7.86 -10.54 -5.05
N LYS A 99 -6.83 -10.04 -5.73
CA LYS A 99 -6.45 -10.45 -7.09
C LYS A 99 -5.05 -11.03 -7.09
N ALA A 100 -4.88 -12.22 -7.66
CA ALA A 100 -3.57 -12.71 -8.08
C ALA A 100 -3.16 -11.94 -9.33
N ILE A 101 -1.96 -11.35 -9.32
CA ILE A 101 -1.46 -10.52 -10.42
C ILE A 101 -0.28 -11.19 -11.11
N LEU A 102 0.62 -11.79 -10.34
CA LEU A 102 1.83 -12.45 -10.85
C LEU A 102 2.13 -13.70 -10.05
N GLY A 103 2.58 -14.76 -10.72
CA GLY A 103 2.94 -16.02 -10.09
C GLY A 103 1.73 -16.78 -9.53
N ASP A 104 1.94 -17.51 -8.44
CA ASP A 104 0.91 -18.27 -7.72
C ASP A 104 0.81 -17.81 -6.24
N PRO A 105 0.33 -16.58 -5.98
CA PRO A 105 0.30 -16.03 -4.63
C PRO A 105 -0.77 -16.71 -3.77
N ASP A 106 -0.44 -16.97 -2.50
CA ASP A 106 -1.43 -17.41 -1.52
C ASP A 106 -2.38 -16.25 -1.16
N ILE A 107 -3.55 -16.25 -1.79
CA ILE A 107 -4.62 -15.26 -1.61
C ILE A 107 -5.17 -15.25 -0.18
N LYS A 108 -5.13 -16.38 0.54
CA LYS A 108 -5.58 -16.44 1.94
C LYS A 108 -4.63 -15.62 2.81
N ARG A 109 -3.32 -15.68 2.53
CA ARG A 109 -2.30 -14.90 3.22
C ARG A 109 -2.25 -13.43 2.80
N ALA A 110 -2.63 -13.08 1.57
CA ALA A 110 -2.56 -11.70 1.10
C ALA A 110 -3.37 -10.73 1.99
N CYS A 111 -2.74 -9.68 2.52
CA CYS A 111 -3.38 -8.66 3.35
C CYS A 111 -2.58 -7.36 3.41
N THR A 112 -3.27 -6.23 3.57
CA THR A 112 -2.68 -4.88 3.73
C THR A 112 -2.69 -4.38 5.17
N SER A 113 -3.30 -5.12 6.10
CA SER A 113 -3.57 -4.69 7.48
C SER A 113 -2.32 -4.32 8.29
N TYR A 114 -1.18 -4.96 8.03
CA TYR A 114 0.08 -4.61 8.71
C TYR A 114 0.57 -3.21 8.35
N ILE A 115 0.54 -2.89 7.05
CA ILE A 115 0.93 -1.56 6.55
C ILE A 115 -0.09 -0.51 7.00
N GLU A 116 -1.38 -0.82 6.98
CA GLU A 116 -2.42 0.09 7.49
C GLU A 116 -2.21 0.42 8.98
N ARG A 117 -1.91 -0.59 9.80
CA ARG A 117 -1.59 -0.40 11.21
C ARG A 117 -0.31 0.42 11.39
N GLN A 118 0.74 0.16 10.61
CA GLN A 118 1.98 0.93 10.66
C GLN A 118 1.73 2.39 10.27
N ASN A 119 0.93 2.64 9.24
CA ASN A 119 0.57 3.98 8.80
C ASN A 119 -0.20 4.74 9.88
N LEU A 120 -1.10 4.07 10.61
CA LEU A 120 -1.76 4.65 11.77
C LEU A 120 -0.75 5.02 12.86
N THR A 121 0.17 4.11 13.22
CA THR A 121 1.23 4.39 14.20
C THR A 121 2.08 5.61 13.78
N ASN A 122 2.50 5.68 12.51
CA ASN A 122 3.27 6.81 11.99
C ASN A 122 2.50 8.12 12.13
N ARG A 123 1.20 8.16 11.80
CA ARG A 123 0.38 9.38 11.93
C ARG A 123 0.21 9.80 13.40
N MET A 124 0.04 8.84 14.30
CA MET A 124 -0.20 9.14 15.72
C MET A 124 1.07 9.54 16.47
N GLN A 125 2.20 8.92 16.15
CA GLN A 125 3.47 9.11 16.88
C GLN A 125 4.40 10.12 16.22
N MET A 126 4.30 10.33 14.90
CA MET A 126 5.14 11.26 14.16
C MET A 126 4.29 12.38 13.56
N ARG A 127 4.02 13.42 14.36
CA ARG A 127 3.28 14.63 13.94
C ARG A 127 3.91 15.39 12.76
N ARG A 128 5.16 15.09 12.40
CA ARG A 128 5.81 15.66 11.21
C ARG A 128 5.44 14.92 9.91
N LEU A 129 4.84 13.73 10.00
CA LEU A 129 4.40 12.90 8.87
C LEU A 129 2.86 12.91 8.69
N THR A 130 2.12 13.75 9.42
CA THR A 130 0.67 13.85 9.34
C THR A 130 0.16 14.67 8.14
N VAL A 131 1.06 15.16 7.30
CA VAL A 131 0.71 15.96 6.12
C VAL A 131 0.52 15.01 4.92
N TRP A 132 -0.75 14.74 4.60
CA TRP A 132 -1.27 14.04 3.40
C TRP A 132 -0.92 12.56 3.18
N ALA A 133 -1.08 11.74 4.22
CA ALA A 133 -1.45 10.35 4.01
C ALA A 133 -2.98 10.25 4.17
N LEU A 134 -3.74 10.32 3.08
CA LEU A 134 -5.17 9.99 2.96
C LEU A 134 -5.38 9.79 1.44
N GLY A 135 -5.89 8.66 0.98
CA GLY A 135 -7.32 8.39 1.12
C GLY A 135 -8.04 9.49 0.37
N ASP A 136 -8.18 9.33 -0.94
CA ASP A 136 -8.84 10.29 -1.83
C ASP A 136 -10.20 10.71 -1.24
N PHE A 137 -10.34 11.97 -0.84
CA PHE A 137 -11.60 12.71 -0.89
C PHE A 137 -11.31 14.21 -0.79
N LEU A 138 -11.47 14.92 -1.92
CA LEU A 138 -11.62 16.37 -1.96
C LEU A 138 -13.09 16.69 -2.22
N GLY A 139 -13.65 17.53 -1.35
CA GLY A 139 -14.77 18.40 -1.68
C GLY A 139 -15.72 18.65 -0.51
N PRO A 140 -16.24 19.88 -0.35
CA PRO A 140 -15.59 21.20 -0.45
C PRO A 140 -14.86 21.64 0.84
#